data_AF-A0A820FRC2-F1
#
_entry.id   AF-A0A820FRC2-F1
#
_cell.length_a   1.000
_cell.length_b   1.000
_cell.length_c   1.000
_cell.angle_alpha   90.00
_cell.angle_beta   90.00
_cell.angle_gamma   90.00
#
_symmetry.space_group_name_H-M   'P 1'
#
loop_
_entity.id
_entity.type
_entity.pdbx_description
1 polymer ?
#
loop_
_entity_poly.entity_id
_entity_poly.type
_entity_poly.pdbx_seq_one_letter_code
_entity_poly.pdbx_strand_id
1 'polypeptide(L)' 'MKHSTIQLDDLPDEILMMIFKNMCQVDVLYSLIDVNQRLTTIVHDP' A
#
# COMPACT_ATOMS: atom_id res chain seq x y z
N MET A 1 -4.31 -27.30 -0.05
CA MET A 1 -3.34 -26.33 -0.61
C MET A 1 -3.03 -25.32 0.48
N LYS A 2 -1.77 -25.16 0.90
CA LYS A 2 -1.41 -24.09 1.85
C LYS A 2 -1.36 -22.80 1.04
N HIS A 3 -2.39 -21.97 1.14
CA HIS A 3 -2.29 -20.60 0.63
C HIS A 3 -1.29 -19.87 1.53
N SER A 4 -0.14 -19.49 0.96
CA SER A 4 0.74 -18.53 1.62
C SER A 4 0.05 -17.17 1.51
N THR A 5 -0.65 -16.76 2.55
CA THR A 5 -1.17 -15.40 2.67
C THR A 5 0.00 -14.50 3.03
N ILE A 6 0.49 -13.76 2.05
CA ILE A 6 1.38 -12.61 2.29
C ILE A 6 0.45 -11.43 2.56
N GLN A 7 0.60 -10.79 3.71
CA GLN A 7 -0.14 -9.57 4.01
C GLN A 7 0.57 -8.37 3.38
N LEU A 8 -0.18 -7.30 3.11
CA LEU A 8 0.41 -6.04 2.62
C LEU A 8 1.47 -5.50 3.60
N ASP A 9 1.25 -5.69 4.90
CA ASP A 9 2.20 -5.26 5.94
C ASP A 9 3.53 -6.04 5.90
N ASP A 10 3.56 -7.23 5.31
CA ASP A 10 4.77 -8.04 5.17
C ASP A 10 5.66 -7.57 3.99
N LEU A 11 5.14 -6.71 3.12
CA LEU A 11 5.87 -6.21 1.95
C LEU A 11 6.79 -5.05 2.33
N PRO A 12 7.96 -4.92 1.68
CA PRO A 12 8.80 -3.71 1.80
C PRO A 12 8.10 -2.46 1.27
N ASP A 13 8.52 -1.29 1.76
CA ASP A 13 7.94 0.00 1.38
C ASP A 13 8.06 0.25 -0.13
N GLU A 14 9.18 -0.11 -0.75
CA GLU A 14 9.42 0.09 -2.18
C GLU A 14 8.42 -0.70 -3.04
N ILE A 15 8.05 -1.89 -2.59
CA ILE A 15 7.06 -2.73 -3.28
C ILE A 15 5.67 -2.13 -3.11
N LEU A 16 5.32 -1.69 -1.91
CA LEU A 16 4.05 -1.00 -1.65
C LEU A 16 3.93 0.27 -2.49
N MET A 17 5.00 1.05 -2.58
CA MET A 17 5.05 2.28 -3.37
C MET A 17 4.89 2.01 -4.87
N MET A 18 5.50 0.94 -5.40
CA MET A 18 5.29 0.50 -6.78
C MET A 18 3.83 0.07 -7.03
N ILE A 19 3.20 -0.65 -6.09
CA ILE A 19 1.79 -1.03 -6.21
C ILE A 19 0.92 0.23 -6.25
N PHE A 20 1.12 1.14 -5.30
CA PHE A 20 0.38 2.39 -5.18
C PHE A 20 0.53 3.30 -6.40
N LYS A 21 1.75 3.45 -6.94
CA LYS A 21 1.99 4.21 -8.18
C LYS A 21 1.28 3.61 -9.40
N ASN A 22 1.04 2.29 -9.41
CA ASN A 22 0.28 1.63 -10.47
C ASN A 22 -1.24 1.67 -10.24
N MET A 23 -1.72 2.08 -9.05
CA MET A 23 -3.14 2.30 -8.82
C MET A 23 -3.55 3.65 -9.41
N CYS A 24 -4.16 3.64 -10.59
CA CYS A 24 -4.67 4.87 -11.23
C CYS A 24 -5.84 5.52 -10.49
N GLN A 25 -6.40 4.87 -9.46
CA GLN A 25 -7.54 5.38 -8.70
C GLN A 25 -7.04 6.08 -7.44
N VAL A 26 -6.88 7.39 -7.57
CA VAL A 26 -6.51 8.31 -6.50
C VAL A 26 -7.47 8.16 -5.31
N ASP A 27 -8.77 7.96 -5.55
CA ASP A 27 -9.76 7.74 -4.48
C ASP A 27 -9.47 6.48 -3.63
N VAL A 28 -8.94 5.42 -4.26
CA VAL A 28 -8.53 4.20 -3.55
C VAL A 28 -7.27 4.47 -2.72
N LEU A 29 -6.31 5.22 -3.24
CA LEU A 29 -5.12 5.64 -2.48
C LEU A 29 -5.51 6.50 -1.27
N TYR A 30 -6.40 7.48 -1.44
CA TYR A 30 -6.90 8.31 -0.35
C TYR A 30 -7.72 7.49 0.67
N SER A 31 -8.40 6.43 0.26
CA SER A 31 -9.09 5.53 1.20
C SER A 31 -8.16 4.71 2.09
N LEU A 32 -6.88 4.59 1.73
CA LEU A 32 -5.84 3.94 2.53
C LEU A 32 -5.19 4.88 3.56
N ILE A 33 -5.40 6.19 3.39
CA ILE A 33 -5.01 7.20 4.37
C ILE A 33 -5.85 6.97 5.63
N ASP A 34 -5.22 7.07 6.79
CA ASP A 34 -5.78 6.82 8.12
C ASP A 34 -6.08 5.34 8.47
N VAL A 35 -6.05 4.42 7.49
CA VAL A 35 -6.16 2.96 7.77
C VAL A 35 -4.88 2.44 8.41
N ASN A 36 -3.73 2.91 7.94
CA ASN A 36 -2.43 2.55 8.47
C ASN A 36 -1.47 3.74 8.33
N GLN A 37 -0.82 4.12 9.44
CA GLN A 37 0.14 5.23 9.47
C GLN A 37 1.29 5.00 8.49
N ARG A 38 1.76 3.76 8.34
CA ARG A 38 2.82 3.41 7.38
C ARG A 38 2.38 3.67 5.95
N LEU A 39 1.19 3.22 5.58
CA LEU A 39 0.65 3.43 4.23
C LEU A 39 0.40 4.92 3.96
N THR A 40 -0.06 5.65 4.97
CA THR A 40 -0.25 7.11 4.89
C THR A 40 1.06 7.84 4.58
N THR A 41 2.17 7.42 5.20
CA THR A 41 3.49 7.96 4.89
C THR A 41 3.91 7.65 3.45
N ILE A 42 3.73 6.40 3.00
CA ILE A 42 4.12 5.98 1.64
C ILE A 42 3.30 6.69 0.56
N VAL A 43 2.00 6.91 0.78
CA VAL A 43 1.12 7.61 -0.18
C VAL A 43 1.46 9.10 -0.29
N HIS A 44 1.97 9.72 0.79
CA HIS A 44 2.42 11.12 0.80
C HIS A 44 3.90 11.31 0.44
N ASP A 45 4.67 10.23 0.31
CA ASP A 45 6.08 10.30 -0.11
C ASP A 45 6.13 10.62 -1.62
N PRO A 46 6.81 11.71 -2.04
CA PRO A 46 6.81 12.19 -3.43
C PRO A 46 7.35 11.21 -4.50
#